data_AF-A0A3B9N5D1-F1
#
_entry.id   AF-A0A3B9N5D1-F1
#
_cell.length_a   1.000
_cell.length_b   1.000
_cell.length_c   1.000
_cell.angle_alpha   90.00
_cell.angle_beta   90.00
_cell.angle_gamma   90.00
#
_symmetry.space_group_name_H-M   'P 1'
#
loop_
_entity.id
_entity.type
_entity.pdbx_description
1 polymer ?
#
loop_
_entity_poly.entity_id
_entity_poly.type
_entity_poly.pdbx_seq_one_letter_code
_entity_poly.pdbx_strand_id
1 'polypeptide(L)'
;MKKIFMIGLIMISFINVYAKKNPYHTPGTKEYSEVTSKLLGLWTISSFTQKDKDKMEPYDGATVEFIEKGISGGEAIFRFKVKKDIVNQRINVWNKKGVTLTIDSYVVVCKLDFKISDKGVLVYLENPKSTVDIEGNGDQLENFQQTEKSFIETQSEMKESGGVGNMIGAKILKDVTGTDFVPRIPSQVNYKNLTDNSVDLITLQKLNFKLSK
;
A
#
# COMPACT_ATOMS: atom_id res chain seq x y z
N MET A 1 22.20 54.92 27.74
CA MET A 1 22.06 53.45 27.67
C MET A 1 20.71 53.02 27.05
N LYS A 2 20.34 53.53 25.87
CA LYS A 2 19.12 53.11 25.14
C LYS A 2 19.37 52.65 23.69
N LYS A 3 20.61 52.76 23.20
CA LYS A 3 21.00 52.41 21.82
C LYS A 3 21.60 51.00 21.67
N ILE A 4 21.95 50.33 22.77
CA ILE A 4 22.50 48.96 22.75
C ILE A 4 21.38 47.90 22.69
N PHE A 5 20.17 48.23 23.16
CA PHE A 5 19.04 47.31 23.17
C PHE A 5 18.39 47.11 21.79
N MET A 6 18.70 47.95 20.80
CA MET A 6 18.07 47.92 19.48
C MET A 6 18.82 47.05 18.45
N ILE A 7 20.07 46.66 18.74
CA ILE A 7 20.89 45.82 17.85
C ILE A 7 20.71 44.32 18.17
N GLY A 8 20.33 43.97 19.41
CA GLY A 8 20.04 42.59 19.80
C GLY A 8 18.74 42.00 19.22
N LEU A 9 17.80 42.85 18.80
CA LEU A 9 16.48 42.44 18.29
C LEU A 9 16.44 42.27 16.76
N ILE A 10 17.42 42.83 16.03
CA ILE A 10 17.51 42.71 14.56
C ILE A 10 18.30 41.44 14.14
N MET A 11 19.10 40.85 15.04
CA MET A 11 19.73 39.55 14.78
C MET A 11 18.81 38.34 14.99
N ILE A 12 17.61 38.53 15.54
CA ILE A 12 16.62 37.44 15.69
C ILE A 12 15.71 37.32 14.45
N SER A 13 15.64 38.36 13.59
CA SER A 13 14.76 38.38 12.42
C SER A 13 15.29 37.67 11.17
N PHE A 14 16.49 37.06 11.21
CA PHE A 14 17.04 36.25 10.11
C PHE A 14 17.12 34.75 10.41
N ILE A 15 16.59 34.30 11.56
CA ILE A 15 16.20 32.90 11.72
C ILE A 15 14.78 32.75 11.15
N ASN A 16 14.61 33.14 9.89
CA ASN A 16 13.65 32.45 9.05
C ASN A 16 14.22 31.05 8.93
N VAL A 17 13.79 30.16 9.84
CA VAL A 17 13.86 28.72 9.67
C VAL A 17 13.15 28.44 8.36
N TYR A 18 13.90 28.50 7.26
CA TYR A 18 13.56 27.76 6.06
C TYR A 18 13.36 26.36 6.59
N ALA A 19 12.09 25.93 6.73
CA ALA A 19 11.76 24.59 7.14
C ALA A 19 12.61 23.68 6.25
N LYS A 20 13.64 23.06 6.84
CA LYS A 20 14.70 22.39 6.09
C LYS A 20 13.99 21.26 5.34
N LYS A 21 13.72 21.46 4.05
CA LYS A 21 13.02 20.47 3.24
C LYS A 21 13.81 19.17 3.34
N ASN A 22 13.11 18.07 3.57
CA ASN A 22 13.76 16.77 3.70
C ASN A 22 14.55 16.51 2.40
N PRO A 23 15.88 16.35 2.46
CA PRO A 23 16.70 16.23 1.25
C PRO A 23 16.32 15.00 0.44
N TYR A 24 15.80 13.94 1.07
CA TYR A 24 15.29 12.75 0.38
C TYR A 24 14.02 13.03 -0.43
N HIS A 25 13.26 14.09 -0.17
CA HIS A 25 12.08 14.47 -0.99
C HIS A 25 12.30 15.74 -1.82
N THR A 26 13.54 16.22 -1.90
CA THR A 26 13.87 17.43 -2.65
C THR A 26 14.61 17.04 -3.94
N PRO A 27 13.97 17.14 -5.12
CA PRO A 27 14.63 16.85 -6.39
C PRO A 27 15.92 17.65 -6.55
N GLY A 28 16.96 17.00 -7.10
CA GLY A 28 18.27 17.62 -7.32
C GLY A 28 19.24 17.50 -6.14
N THR A 29 18.83 16.98 -4.99
CA THR A 29 19.76 16.61 -3.92
C THR A 29 20.42 15.26 -4.22
N LYS A 30 21.56 15.02 -3.57
CA LYS A 30 22.25 13.73 -3.62
C LYS A 30 21.38 12.64 -2.99
N GLU A 31 20.78 12.93 -1.85
CA GLU A 31 19.92 12.03 -1.07
C GLU A 31 18.70 11.56 -1.87
N TYR A 32 18.04 12.47 -2.60
CA TYR A 32 16.92 12.14 -3.48
C TYR A 32 17.35 11.18 -4.61
N SER A 33 18.50 11.45 -5.22
CA SER A 33 19.04 10.66 -6.33
C SER A 33 19.51 9.28 -5.87
N GLU A 34 20.02 9.16 -4.64
CA GLU A 34 20.54 7.89 -4.11
C GLU A 34 19.45 6.97 -3.55
N VAL A 35 18.31 7.52 -3.13
CA VAL A 35 17.23 6.78 -2.46
C VAL A 35 15.90 6.90 -3.18
N THR A 36 15.27 8.07 -3.13
CA THR A 36 13.86 8.25 -3.51
C THR A 36 13.63 7.97 -4.98
N SER A 37 14.42 8.60 -5.86
CA SER A 37 14.29 8.41 -7.30
C SER A 37 14.42 6.94 -7.74
N LYS A 38 15.23 6.14 -7.03
CA LYS A 38 15.39 4.70 -7.32
C LYS A 38 14.14 3.92 -6.95
N LEU A 39 13.50 4.25 -5.83
CA LEU A 39 12.27 3.64 -5.35
C LEU A 39 11.07 3.95 -6.25
N LEU A 40 11.05 5.09 -6.94
CA LEU A 40 9.94 5.47 -7.81
C LEU A 40 9.77 4.49 -8.99
N GLY A 41 8.51 4.39 -9.44
CA GLY A 41 8.10 3.53 -10.54
C GLY A 41 7.43 2.24 -10.09
N LEU A 42 7.20 1.36 -11.07
CA LEU A 42 6.53 0.08 -10.89
C LEU A 42 7.55 -1.03 -10.58
N TRP A 43 7.21 -1.88 -9.63
CA TRP A 43 8.00 -3.01 -9.19
C TRP A 43 7.15 -4.27 -9.14
N THR A 44 7.77 -5.41 -9.43
CA THR A 44 7.21 -6.74 -9.18
C THR A 44 7.61 -7.20 -7.78
N ILE A 45 6.64 -7.69 -7.00
CA ILE A 45 6.87 -8.28 -5.68
C ILE A 45 7.12 -9.78 -5.88
N SER A 46 8.39 -10.18 -5.83
CA SER A 46 8.82 -11.57 -6.03
C SER A 46 8.70 -12.43 -4.77
N SER A 47 8.61 -11.80 -3.59
CA SER A 47 8.44 -12.48 -2.30
C SER A 47 7.70 -11.57 -1.34
N PHE A 48 6.71 -12.13 -0.64
CA PHE A 48 5.99 -11.47 0.47
C PHE A 48 5.79 -12.49 1.60
N THR A 49 6.67 -12.46 2.59
CA THR A 49 6.69 -13.44 3.69
C THR A 49 6.46 -12.75 5.02
N GLN A 50 5.61 -13.32 5.87
CA GLN A 50 5.39 -12.85 7.24
C GLN A 50 5.67 -13.97 8.24
N LYS A 51 6.64 -13.79 9.14
CA LYS A 51 7.03 -14.81 10.14
C LYS A 51 7.29 -16.18 9.48
N ASP A 52 8.06 -16.18 8.40
CA ASP A 52 8.45 -17.36 7.62
C ASP A 52 7.28 -18.12 6.95
N LYS A 53 6.08 -17.53 6.94
CA LYS A 53 4.95 -18.02 6.16
C LYS A 53 4.81 -17.20 4.89
N ASP A 54 4.68 -17.89 3.76
CA ASP A 54 4.34 -17.26 2.50
C ASP A 54 2.94 -16.64 2.59
N LYS A 55 2.84 -15.37 2.21
CA LYS A 55 1.59 -14.62 2.16
C LYS A 55 1.15 -14.34 0.72
N MET A 56 1.91 -14.80 -0.26
CA MET A 56 1.50 -14.81 -1.68
C MET A 56 0.56 -15.97 -2.02
N GLU A 57 0.27 -16.87 -1.07
CA GLU A 57 -0.52 -18.09 -1.32
C GLU A 57 -1.85 -17.87 -2.08
N PRO A 58 -2.66 -16.82 -1.84
CA PRO A 58 -3.90 -16.60 -2.59
C PRO A 58 -3.74 -15.72 -3.84
N TYR A 59 -2.52 -15.32 -4.20
CA TYR A 59 -2.25 -14.40 -5.30
C TYR A 59 -1.36 -15.04 -6.38
N ASP A 60 -1.66 -14.78 -7.65
CA ASP A 60 -0.82 -15.20 -8.79
C ASP A 60 0.40 -14.29 -8.96
N GLY A 61 0.34 -13.07 -8.43
CA GLY A 61 1.42 -12.11 -8.50
C GLY A 61 1.04 -10.82 -7.79
N ALA A 62 2.04 -9.99 -7.51
CA ALA A 62 1.80 -8.68 -6.94
C ALA A 62 2.82 -7.67 -7.46
N THR A 63 2.39 -6.41 -7.52
CA THR A 63 3.22 -5.28 -7.93
C THR A 63 3.06 -4.15 -6.93
N VAL A 64 4.07 -3.29 -6.82
CA VAL A 64 3.97 -2.02 -6.09
C VAL A 64 4.44 -0.89 -6.98
N GLU A 65 3.73 0.22 -6.94
CA GLU A 65 4.07 1.44 -7.66
C GLU A 65 4.27 2.58 -6.66
N PHE A 66 5.45 3.20 -6.67
CA PHE A 66 5.74 4.39 -5.87
C PHE A 66 5.65 5.64 -6.75
N ILE A 67 4.74 6.55 -6.40
CA ILE A 67 4.44 7.77 -7.14
C ILE A 67 4.67 8.98 -6.23
N GLU A 68 5.68 9.81 -6.50
CA GLU A 68 5.89 11.06 -5.75
C GLU A 68 4.72 12.03 -6.00
N LYS A 69 4.14 12.61 -4.95
CA LYS A 69 3.05 13.61 -5.07
C LYS A 69 3.39 14.97 -4.44
N GLY A 70 4.61 15.15 -3.93
CA GLY A 70 5.03 16.43 -3.34
C GLY A 70 6.41 16.37 -2.69
N ILE A 71 6.70 17.35 -1.83
CA ILE A 71 8.01 17.53 -1.18
C ILE A 71 8.17 16.74 0.13
N SER A 72 7.23 15.86 0.44
CA SER A 72 7.18 15.13 1.71
C SER A 72 6.80 13.66 1.54
N GLY A 73 6.73 13.17 0.30
CA GLY A 73 6.25 11.83 0.01
C GLY A 73 5.32 11.75 -1.20
N GLY A 74 4.63 10.62 -1.25
CA GLY A 74 3.74 10.30 -2.34
C GLY A 74 2.80 9.15 -2.00
N GLU A 75 2.41 8.39 -3.01
CA GLU A 75 1.51 7.25 -2.86
C GLU A 75 2.23 5.96 -3.27
N ALA A 76 2.10 4.93 -2.43
CA ALA A 76 2.50 3.57 -2.74
C ALA A 76 1.24 2.74 -3.03
N ILE A 77 1.14 2.21 -4.25
CA ILE A 77 0.00 1.43 -4.72
C ILE A 77 0.43 -0.02 -4.88
N PHE A 78 0.03 -0.87 -3.94
CA PHE A 78 0.25 -2.30 -4.00
C PHE A 78 -0.96 -2.96 -4.68
N ARG A 79 -0.70 -3.83 -5.64
CA ARG A 79 -1.72 -4.56 -6.41
C ARG A 79 -1.43 -6.05 -6.30
N PHE A 80 -2.40 -6.83 -5.83
CA PHE A 80 -2.28 -8.26 -5.65
C PHE A 80 -3.31 -8.96 -6.53
N LYS A 81 -2.85 -9.65 -7.56
CA LYS A 81 -3.71 -10.37 -8.49
C LYS A 81 -4.17 -11.68 -7.85
N VAL A 82 -5.47 -11.83 -7.68
CA VAL A 82 -6.07 -13.02 -7.04
C VAL A 82 -6.00 -14.22 -7.98
N LYS A 83 -5.68 -15.39 -7.43
CA LYS A 83 -5.64 -16.63 -8.22
C LYS A 83 -7.00 -16.96 -8.82
N LYS A 84 -6.98 -17.43 -10.07
CA LYS A 84 -8.20 -17.73 -10.84
C LYS A 84 -9.11 -18.78 -10.18
N ASP A 85 -8.53 -19.79 -9.53
CA ASP A 85 -9.29 -20.81 -8.81
C ASP A 85 -10.09 -20.23 -7.64
N ILE A 86 -9.52 -19.28 -6.90
CA ILE A 86 -10.23 -18.58 -5.83
C ILE A 86 -11.32 -17.67 -6.40
N VAL A 87 -11.04 -16.95 -7.49
CA VAL A 87 -12.07 -16.16 -8.19
C VAL A 87 -13.24 -17.05 -8.61
N ASN A 88 -12.95 -18.21 -9.21
CA ASN A 88 -13.95 -19.19 -9.63
C ASN A 88 -14.82 -19.67 -8.46
N GLN A 89 -14.21 -19.98 -7.31
CA GLN A 89 -14.94 -20.37 -6.10
C GLN A 89 -15.95 -19.31 -5.66
N ARG A 90 -15.58 -18.02 -5.76
CA ARG A 90 -16.46 -16.91 -5.38
C ARG A 90 -17.61 -16.73 -6.36
N ILE A 91 -17.34 -16.72 -7.67
CA ILE A 91 -18.40 -16.51 -8.67
C ILE A 91 -19.34 -17.71 -8.78
N ASN A 92 -18.94 -18.90 -8.35
CA ASN A 92 -19.83 -20.08 -8.31
C ASN A 92 -21.09 -19.84 -7.49
N VAL A 93 -21.03 -19.01 -6.44
CA VAL A 93 -22.20 -18.66 -5.62
C VAL A 93 -23.21 -17.82 -6.41
N TRP A 94 -22.72 -16.97 -7.30
CA TRP A 94 -23.50 -16.09 -8.16
C TRP A 94 -24.05 -16.83 -9.38
N ASN A 95 -23.29 -17.80 -9.90
CA ASN A 95 -23.65 -18.62 -11.05
C ASN A 95 -24.47 -19.89 -10.71
N LYS A 96 -25.00 -20.02 -9.49
CA LYS A 96 -25.72 -21.23 -9.03
C LYS A 96 -26.90 -21.66 -9.90
N LYS A 97 -27.56 -20.73 -10.59
CA LYS A 97 -28.78 -20.96 -11.39
C LYS A 97 -28.55 -20.83 -12.90
N GLY A 98 -27.31 -20.63 -13.33
CA GLY A 98 -26.93 -20.30 -14.71
C GLY A 98 -25.74 -19.35 -14.71
N VAL A 99 -24.99 -19.30 -15.83
CA VAL A 99 -23.86 -18.38 -15.96
C VAL A 99 -24.38 -16.96 -16.12
N THR A 100 -24.18 -16.14 -15.09
CA THR A 100 -24.60 -14.72 -15.05
C THR A 100 -23.41 -13.78 -14.85
N LEU A 101 -22.21 -14.34 -14.63
CA LEU A 101 -20.99 -13.63 -14.32
C LEU A 101 -19.75 -14.37 -14.83
N THR A 102 -18.86 -13.63 -15.47
CA THR A 102 -17.51 -14.03 -15.84
C THR A 102 -16.53 -12.96 -15.37
N ILE A 103 -15.38 -13.37 -14.83
CA ILE A 103 -14.36 -12.45 -14.30
C ILE A 103 -13.04 -12.73 -15.00
N ASP A 104 -12.50 -11.70 -15.64
CA ASP A 104 -11.24 -11.75 -16.38
C ASP A 104 -10.06 -11.34 -15.49
N SER A 105 -10.29 -10.38 -14.58
CA SER A 105 -9.30 -9.87 -13.65
C SER A 105 -9.93 -9.61 -12.28
N TYR A 106 -9.21 -10.00 -11.23
CA TYR A 106 -9.52 -9.61 -9.86
C TYR A 106 -8.20 -9.20 -9.20
N VAL A 107 -8.09 -7.92 -8.85
CA VAL A 107 -6.92 -7.35 -8.17
C VAL A 107 -7.35 -6.68 -6.86
N VAL A 108 -6.72 -7.08 -5.75
CA VAL A 108 -6.82 -6.33 -4.49
C VAL A 108 -5.82 -5.19 -4.53
N VAL A 109 -6.29 -3.96 -4.34
CA VAL A 109 -5.49 -2.74 -4.43
C VAL A 109 -5.37 -2.11 -3.04
N CYS A 110 -4.15 -1.99 -2.52
CA CYS A 110 -3.85 -1.29 -1.27
C CYS A 110 -3.06 -0.02 -1.57
N LYS A 111 -3.66 1.14 -1.29
CA LYS A 111 -3.04 2.46 -1.42
C LYS A 111 -2.58 2.93 -0.05
N LEU A 112 -1.35 3.40 0.05
CA LEU A 112 -0.78 3.97 1.26
C LEU A 112 -0.06 5.27 0.91
N ASP A 113 -0.11 6.25 1.81
CA ASP A 113 0.77 7.40 1.71
C ASP A 113 2.18 6.95 2.09
N PHE A 114 3.20 7.25 1.28
CA PHE A 114 4.58 6.93 1.64
C PHE A 114 5.40 8.17 1.95
N LYS A 115 6.32 8.04 2.91
CA LYS A 115 7.30 9.07 3.26
C LYS A 115 8.63 8.43 3.61
N ILE A 116 9.74 9.07 3.27
CA ILE A 116 11.07 8.65 3.68
C ILE A 116 11.48 9.46 4.91
N SER A 117 11.95 8.76 5.95
CA SER A 117 12.49 9.39 7.15
C SER A 117 13.56 10.44 6.82
N ASP A 118 13.75 11.43 7.69
CA ASP A 118 14.76 12.48 7.47
C ASP A 118 16.21 11.97 7.47
N LYS A 119 16.42 10.73 7.96
CA LYS A 119 17.71 10.03 7.92
C LYS A 119 17.84 9.11 6.71
N GLY A 120 16.82 9.00 5.87
CA GLY A 120 16.82 8.15 4.68
C GLY A 120 16.69 6.66 4.96
N VAL A 121 16.64 6.20 6.20
CA VAL A 121 16.76 4.77 6.54
C VAL A 121 15.44 3.99 6.48
N LEU A 122 14.33 4.70 6.57
CA LEU A 122 12.98 4.14 6.70
C LEU A 122 12.03 4.74 5.67
N VAL A 123 11.17 3.88 5.13
CA VAL A 123 9.95 4.25 4.41
C VAL A 123 8.78 4.02 5.36
N TYR A 124 8.04 5.08 5.66
CA TYR A 124 6.75 5.04 6.32
C TYR A 124 5.67 4.82 5.27
N LEU A 125 4.73 3.94 5.56
CA LEU A 125 3.55 3.63 4.76
C LEU A 125 2.32 3.85 5.65
N GLU A 126 1.60 4.92 5.41
CA GLU A 126 0.57 5.45 6.30
C GLU A 126 -0.79 5.46 5.61
N ASN A 127 -1.84 5.66 6.40
CA ASN A 127 -3.22 5.84 5.93
C ASN A 127 -3.67 4.75 4.92
N PRO A 128 -3.57 3.45 5.28
CA PRO A 128 -3.87 2.38 4.35
C PRO A 128 -5.34 2.42 3.90
N LYS A 129 -5.56 2.34 2.59
CA LYS A 129 -6.88 2.23 1.97
C LYS A 129 -6.86 1.05 1.01
N SER A 130 -7.67 0.04 1.28
CA SER A 130 -7.81 -1.11 0.38
C SER A 130 -9.11 -1.06 -0.39
N THR A 131 -9.06 -1.49 -1.64
CA THR A 131 -10.23 -1.65 -2.51
C THR A 131 -9.97 -2.81 -3.47
N VAL A 132 -10.89 -3.05 -4.40
CA VAL A 132 -10.73 -4.04 -5.46
C VAL A 132 -10.88 -3.41 -6.82
N ASP A 133 -10.15 -3.95 -7.78
CA ASP A 133 -10.29 -3.68 -9.19
C ASP A 133 -10.64 -5.01 -9.88
N ILE A 134 -11.84 -5.07 -10.46
CA ILE A 134 -12.42 -6.31 -10.99
C ILE A 134 -12.94 -6.04 -12.39
N GLU A 135 -12.43 -6.79 -13.36
CA GLU A 135 -12.85 -6.73 -14.76
C GLU A 135 -13.55 -8.03 -15.14
N GLY A 136 -14.58 -7.93 -15.98
CA GLY A 136 -15.35 -9.09 -16.40
C GLY A 136 -16.59 -8.69 -17.19
N ASN A 137 -17.54 -9.62 -17.27
CA ASN A 137 -18.80 -9.43 -17.99
C ASN A 137 -19.95 -10.22 -17.34
N GLY A 138 -21.18 -9.78 -17.56
CA GLY A 138 -22.42 -10.45 -17.15
C GLY A 138 -23.39 -9.56 -16.37
N ASP A 139 -24.65 -9.97 -16.32
CA ASP A 139 -25.76 -9.20 -15.73
C ASP A 139 -25.60 -8.94 -14.22
N GLN A 140 -24.76 -9.73 -13.54
CA GLN A 140 -24.49 -9.59 -12.10
C GLN A 140 -23.12 -8.94 -11.80
N LEU A 141 -22.38 -8.48 -12.82
CA LEU A 141 -21.02 -7.94 -12.63
C LEU A 141 -20.98 -6.76 -11.67
N GLU A 142 -21.88 -5.77 -11.84
CA GLU A 142 -21.90 -4.58 -11.00
C GLU A 142 -22.20 -4.93 -9.54
N ASN A 143 -23.19 -5.80 -9.30
CA ASN A 143 -23.55 -6.28 -7.96
C ASN A 143 -22.37 -7.02 -7.30
N PHE A 144 -21.68 -7.85 -8.08
CA PHE A 144 -20.49 -8.56 -7.62
C PHE A 144 -19.38 -7.58 -7.25
N GLN A 145 -19.04 -6.63 -8.12
CA GLN A 145 -18.02 -5.60 -7.88
C GLN A 145 -18.31 -4.79 -6.60
N GLN A 146 -19.55 -4.34 -6.42
CA GLN A 146 -19.95 -3.58 -5.23
C GLN A 146 -19.86 -4.42 -3.94
N THR A 147 -20.27 -5.69 -4.01
CA THR A 147 -20.19 -6.62 -2.87
C THR A 147 -18.74 -6.89 -2.47
N GLU A 148 -17.88 -7.17 -3.45
CA GLU A 148 -16.46 -7.45 -3.23
C GLU A 148 -15.71 -6.22 -2.71
N LYS A 149 -16.00 -5.03 -3.28
CA LYS A 149 -15.46 -3.76 -2.79
C LYS A 149 -15.83 -3.52 -1.34
N SER A 150 -17.11 -3.63 -1.00
CA SER A 150 -17.60 -3.46 0.37
C SER A 150 -16.96 -4.45 1.35
N PHE A 151 -16.76 -5.70 0.91
CA PHE A 151 -16.09 -6.72 1.71
C PHE A 151 -14.63 -6.38 2.01
N ILE A 152 -13.86 -5.93 1.01
CA ILE A 152 -12.44 -5.58 1.18
C ILE A 152 -12.25 -4.29 1.99
N GLU A 153 -13.08 -3.28 1.76
CA GLU A 153 -13.08 -2.03 2.53
C GLU A 153 -13.40 -2.34 4.00
N THR A 154 -14.46 -3.11 4.26
CA THR A 154 -14.82 -3.59 5.60
C THR A 154 -13.69 -4.36 6.28
N GLN A 155 -13.05 -5.32 5.59
CA GLN A 155 -11.94 -6.10 6.17
C GLN A 155 -10.76 -5.21 6.58
N SER A 156 -10.57 -4.08 5.90
CA SER A 156 -9.54 -3.10 6.21
C SER A 156 -9.93 -2.24 7.41
N GLU A 157 -11.20 -1.83 7.51
CA GLU A 157 -11.76 -0.97 8.57
C GLU A 157 -12.14 -1.69 9.86
N MET A 158 -12.44 -3.00 9.83
CA MET A 158 -12.83 -3.80 10.99
C MET A 158 -11.75 -3.90 12.08
N LYS A 159 -10.56 -3.31 11.85
CA LYS A 159 -9.53 -3.11 12.88
C LYS A 159 -9.70 -1.80 13.65
N GLU A 160 -10.52 -0.86 13.19
CA GLU A 160 -10.70 0.48 13.78
C GLU A 160 -12.11 0.75 14.34
N SER A 161 -13.19 0.13 13.83
CA SER A 161 -14.50 0.21 14.49
C SER A 161 -15.45 -0.93 14.07
N GLY A 162 -16.02 -1.62 15.06
CA GLY A 162 -16.82 -2.83 14.88
C GLY A 162 -18.28 -2.53 14.53
N GLY A 163 -18.71 -2.94 13.33
CA GLY A 163 -20.11 -2.87 12.89
C GLY A 163 -20.71 -4.24 12.55
N VAL A 164 -21.57 -4.75 13.46
CA VAL A 164 -22.88 -5.40 13.16
C VAL A 164 -22.99 -6.23 11.85
N GLY A 165 -23.63 -5.61 10.86
CA GLY A 165 -24.03 -6.24 9.59
C GLY A 165 -22.88 -6.56 8.65
N ASN A 166 -21.79 -5.79 8.69
CA ASN A 166 -20.62 -6.01 7.85
C ASN A 166 -19.83 -7.26 8.30
N MET A 167 -19.93 -7.63 9.58
CA MET A 167 -19.35 -8.88 10.12
C MET A 167 -20.03 -10.14 9.57
N ILE A 168 -21.31 -10.09 9.23
CA ILE A 168 -22.06 -11.28 8.76
C ILE A 168 -21.67 -11.61 7.32
N GLY A 169 -21.62 -10.60 6.43
CA GLY A 169 -21.12 -10.79 5.06
C GLY A 169 -19.65 -11.20 5.03
N ALA A 170 -18.82 -10.58 5.89
CA ALA A 170 -17.41 -10.94 6.01
C ALA A 170 -17.21 -12.35 6.56
N LYS A 171 -18.05 -12.80 7.50
CA LYS A 171 -18.03 -14.16 8.05
C LYS A 171 -18.48 -15.20 7.03
N ILE A 172 -19.55 -14.95 6.27
CA ILE A 172 -20.00 -15.87 5.21
C ILE A 172 -18.91 -16.03 4.14
N LEU A 173 -18.28 -14.95 3.69
CA LEU A 173 -17.21 -15.02 2.69
C LEU A 173 -15.92 -15.62 3.24
N LYS A 174 -15.59 -15.39 4.52
CA LYS A 174 -14.47 -16.04 5.23
C LYS A 174 -14.73 -17.53 5.45
N ASP A 175 -15.95 -17.93 5.78
CA ASP A 175 -16.35 -19.33 5.97
C ASP A 175 -16.34 -20.09 4.63
N VAL A 176 -16.59 -19.41 3.51
CA VAL A 176 -16.54 -20.00 2.15
C VAL A 176 -15.11 -20.09 1.61
N THR A 177 -14.20 -19.17 1.96
CA THR A 177 -12.87 -19.09 1.33
C THR A 177 -11.69 -19.37 2.26
N GLY A 178 -11.89 -19.42 3.59
CA GLY A 178 -10.88 -19.73 4.60
C GLY A 178 -9.70 -18.75 4.68
N THR A 179 -9.69 -17.67 3.88
CA THR A 179 -8.47 -16.89 3.60
C THR A 179 -8.65 -15.42 3.98
N ASP A 180 -7.73 -14.88 4.77
CA ASP A 180 -7.60 -13.43 5.00
C ASP A 180 -7.10 -12.80 3.68
N PHE A 181 -7.99 -12.08 2.97
CA PHE A 181 -7.77 -11.61 1.60
C PHE A 181 -7.13 -10.23 1.48
N VAL A 182 -6.98 -9.51 2.60
CA VAL A 182 -6.33 -8.21 2.64
C VAL A 182 -4.88 -8.41 3.08
N PRO A 183 -3.89 -8.20 2.19
CA PRO A 183 -2.49 -8.35 2.55
C PRO A 183 -2.14 -7.28 3.58
N ARG A 184 -1.51 -7.70 4.68
CA ARG A 184 -1.09 -6.79 5.74
C ARG A 184 0.24 -6.14 5.35
N ILE A 185 0.15 -4.94 4.79
CA ILE A 185 1.31 -4.11 4.50
C ILE A 185 1.72 -3.41 5.80
N PRO A 186 2.96 -3.60 6.28
CA PRO A 186 3.43 -2.93 7.49
C PRO A 186 3.58 -1.43 7.29
N SER A 187 3.34 -0.66 8.34
CA SER A 187 3.41 0.81 8.28
C SER A 187 4.83 1.37 8.20
N GLN A 188 5.84 0.55 8.44
CA GLN A 188 7.23 0.97 8.42
C GLN A 188 8.12 -0.13 7.88
N VAL A 189 8.92 0.21 6.87
CA VAL A 189 9.85 -0.70 6.21
C VAL A 189 11.22 -0.04 6.10
N ASN A 190 12.29 -0.79 6.39
CA ASN A 190 13.65 -0.43 5.97
C ASN A 190 13.85 -0.95 4.56
N TYR A 191 14.71 -0.33 3.76
CA TYR A 191 15.19 -0.97 2.54
C TYR A 191 16.62 -1.48 2.72
N LYS A 192 16.96 -2.59 2.05
CA LYS A 192 18.32 -3.10 1.85
C LYS A 192 18.54 -3.37 0.38
N ASN A 193 19.80 -3.34 -0.06
CA ASN A 193 20.19 -3.64 -1.43
C ASN A 193 19.44 -2.79 -2.48
N LEU A 194 19.22 -1.50 -2.20
CA LEU A 194 18.55 -0.59 -3.12
C LEU A 194 19.43 -0.31 -4.34
N THR A 195 19.07 -0.92 -5.45
CA THR A 195 19.64 -0.69 -6.78
C THR A 195 18.54 -0.18 -7.71
N ASP A 196 18.90 0.10 -8.96
CA ASP A 196 17.92 0.55 -9.95
C ASP A 196 16.89 -0.55 -10.31
N ASN A 197 17.26 -1.83 -10.13
CA ASN A 197 16.49 -3.00 -10.56
C ASN A 197 16.02 -3.90 -9.42
N SER A 198 16.48 -3.68 -8.18
CA SER A 198 16.09 -4.50 -7.03
C SER A 198 16.06 -3.71 -5.73
N VAL A 199 15.16 -4.09 -4.81
CA VAL A 199 15.22 -3.63 -3.42
C VAL A 199 14.54 -4.62 -2.48
N ASP A 200 15.12 -4.82 -1.29
CA ASP A 200 14.52 -5.61 -0.22
C ASP A 200 13.89 -4.67 0.81
N LEU A 201 12.57 -4.71 0.98
CA LEU A 201 11.89 -3.97 2.05
C LEU A 201 11.67 -4.89 3.26
N ILE A 202 12.30 -4.56 4.38
CA ILE A 202 12.38 -5.38 5.59
C ILE A 202 11.79 -4.63 6.77
N THR A 203 10.91 -5.31 7.48
CA THR A 203 10.23 -4.74 8.65
C THR A 203 10.75 -5.33 9.94
N LEU A 204 10.53 -4.63 11.05
CA LEU A 204 10.87 -5.10 12.40
C LEU A 204 10.16 -6.42 12.75
N GLN A 205 8.98 -6.66 12.17
CA GLN A 205 8.18 -7.86 12.40
C GLN A 205 8.58 -9.04 11.48
N LYS A 206 9.77 -8.97 10.86
CA LYS A 206 10.29 -9.96 9.89
C LYS A 206 9.35 -10.20 8.72
N LEU A 207 8.60 -9.17 8.33
CA LEU A 207 7.95 -9.15 7.04
C LEU A 207 8.93 -8.64 5.99
N ASN A 208 9.08 -9.39 4.90
CA ASN A 208 10.04 -9.10 3.83
C ASN A 208 9.30 -9.00 2.49
N PHE A 209 9.50 -7.89 1.80
CA PHE A 209 9.20 -7.76 0.37
C PHE A 209 10.50 -7.79 -0.41
N LYS A 210 10.56 -8.63 -1.45
CA LYS A 210 11.63 -8.52 -2.45
C LYS A 210 11.04 -7.94 -3.71
N LEU A 211 11.57 -6.79 -4.13
CA LEU A 211 11.10 -6.07 -5.29
C LEU A 211 12.11 -6.16 -6.42
N SER A 212 11.62 -6.35 -7.64
CA SER A 212 12.43 -6.33 -8.86
C SER A 212 11.72 -5.59 -9.99
N LYS A 213 12.49 -4.89 -10.82
CA LYS A 213 12.00 -4.30 -12.08
C LYS A 213 12.21 -5.25 -13.24
#